data_AF-D2RZT7-F1
#
_entry.id   AF-D2RZT7-F1
#
_cell.length_a   1.000
_cell.length_b   1.000
_cell.length_c   1.000
_cell.angle_alpha   90.00
_cell.angle_beta   90.00
_cell.angle_gamma   90.00
#
_symmetry.space_group_name_H-M   'P 1'
#
loop_
_entity.id
_entity.type
_entity.pdbx_description
1 polymer ?
#
loop_
_entity_poly.entity_id
_entity_poly.type
_entity_poly.pdbx_seq_one_letter_code
_entity_poly.pdbx_strand_id
1 'polypeptide(L)'
;MAGIIDTIKLAGTLVFALPAAMAGIQFLIDGKTLVGAILVTLAVLLVVIQHHMTTPSDLPELAAKRVVGSVVSEPESEDEDRDIVDVTPEDERK
;
A
#
# COMPACT_ATOMS: atom_id res chain seq x y z
N MET A 1 3.03 -11.45 16.10
CA MET A 1 4.11 -10.58 16.62
C MET A 1 4.06 -9.29 15.82
N ALA A 2 3.89 -8.13 16.47
CA ALA A 2 3.87 -6.85 15.77
C ALA A 2 5.24 -6.65 15.09
N GLY A 3 5.24 -6.61 13.77
CA GLY A 3 6.45 -6.39 12.99
C GLY A 3 6.88 -4.93 13.04
N ILE A 4 8.16 -4.65 12.78
CA ILE A 4 8.72 -3.29 12.72
C ILE A 4 7.92 -2.40 11.75
N ILE A 5 7.40 -3.00 10.67
CA ILE A 5 6.54 -2.34 9.68
C ILE A 5 5.25 -1.79 10.34
N ASP A 6 4.67 -2.53 11.26
CA ASP A 6 3.43 -2.16 11.94
C ASP A 6 3.65 -0.94 12.84
N THR A 7 4.81 -0.89 13.51
CA THR A 7 5.24 0.26 14.30
C THR A 7 5.48 1.50 13.42
N ILE A 8 6.06 1.34 12.23
CA ILE A 8 6.31 2.45 11.30
C ILE A 8 4.99 3.01 10.73
N LYS A 9 4.01 2.15 10.43
CA LYS A 9 2.67 2.57 9.99
C LYS A 9 1.95 3.37 11.06
N LEU A 10 1.99 2.89 12.31
CA LEU A 10 1.42 3.59 13.45
C LEU A 10 2.12 4.94 13.68
N ALA A 11 3.46 4.97 13.61
CA ALA A 11 4.24 6.20 13.69
C ALA A 11 3.88 7.21 12.59
N GLY A 12 3.67 6.77 11.35
CA GLY A 12 3.24 7.62 10.24
C GLY A 12 1.88 8.28 10.48
N THR A 13 0.93 7.55 11.07
CA THR A 13 -0.39 8.11 11.45
C THR A 13 -0.27 9.15 12.56
N LEU A 14 0.59 8.88 13.54
CA LEU A 14 0.80 9.78 14.67
C LEU A 14 1.32 11.16 14.25
N VAL A 15 2.04 11.27 13.13
CA VAL A 15 2.48 12.57 12.58
C VAL A 15 1.31 13.52 12.33
N PHE A 16 0.14 12.99 11.93
CA PHE A 16 -1.08 13.78 11.74
C PHE A 16 -2.00 13.78 12.96
N ALA A 17 -2.09 12.65 13.68
CA ALA A 17 -2.99 12.53 14.81
C ALA A 17 -2.53 13.35 16.03
N LEU A 18 -1.22 13.43 16.29
CA LEU A 18 -0.68 14.18 17.43
C LEU A 18 -0.97 15.69 17.36
N PRO A 19 -0.70 16.41 16.25
CA PRO A 19 -1.03 17.83 16.17
C PRO A 19 -2.54 18.08 16.25
N ALA A 20 -3.36 17.20 15.66
CA ALA A 20 -4.82 17.29 15.77
C ALA A 20 -5.32 17.06 17.21
N ALA A 21 -4.75 16.07 17.91
CA ALA A 21 -5.07 15.79 19.31
C ALA A 21 -4.64 16.94 20.23
N MET A 22 -3.43 17.49 20.05
CA MET A 22 -2.96 18.65 20.80
C MET A 22 -3.86 19.86 20.57
N ALA A 23 -4.19 20.19 19.32
CA ALA A 23 -5.11 21.28 19.00
C ALA A 23 -6.49 21.05 19.63
N GLY A 24 -7.01 19.82 19.54
CA GLY A 24 -8.32 19.46 20.09
C GLY A 24 -8.38 19.60 21.62
N ILE A 25 -7.37 19.12 22.33
CA ILE A 25 -7.27 19.27 23.79
C ILE A 25 -7.19 20.74 24.18
N GLN A 26 -6.40 21.53 23.44
CA GLN A 26 -6.24 22.96 23.72
C GLN A 26 -7.55 23.74 23.52
N PHE A 27 -8.30 23.43 22.46
CA PHE A 27 -9.64 24.02 22.27
C PHE A 27 -10.66 23.59 23.33
N LEU A 28 -10.51 22.39 23.90
CA LEU A 28 -11.32 21.94 25.03
C LEU A 28 -11.04 22.78 26.29
N ILE A 29 -9.76 23.08 26.55
CA ILE A 29 -9.31 23.91 27.67
C ILE A 29 -9.75 25.37 27.48
N ASP A 30 -9.70 25.89 26.25
CA ASP A 30 -10.16 27.25 25.89
C ASP A 30 -11.70 27.41 25.94
N GLY A 31 -12.45 26.40 26.37
CA GLY A 31 -13.92 26.43 26.48
C GLY A 31 -14.65 26.23 25.15
N LYS A 32 -13.93 26.02 24.05
CA LYS A 32 -14.49 25.70 22.72
C LYS A 32 -14.67 24.19 22.58
N THR A 33 -15.49 23.63 23.47
CA THR A 33 -15.75 22.19 23.59
C THR A 33 -16.23 21.55 22.30
N LEU A 34 -17.08 22.21 21.50
CA LEU A 34 -17.53 21.68 20.22
C LEU A 34 -16.36 21.44 19.25
N VAL A 35 -15.50 22.45 19.07
CA VAL A 35 -14.35 22.37 18.15
C VAL A 35 -13.31 21.39 18.65
N GLY A 36 -13.00 21.43 19.95
CA GLY A 36 -12.05 20.51 20.56
C GLY A 36 -12.52 19.06 20.48
N ALA A 37 -13.81 18.79 20.76
CA ALA A 37 -14.37 17.45 20.68
C ALA A 37 -14.34 16.90 19.24
N ILE A 38 -14.64 17.73 18.24
CA ILE A 38 -14.54 17.34 16.82
C ILE A 38 -13.11 16.95 16.47
N LEU A 39 -12.12 17.76 16.86
CA LEU A 39 -10.71 17.50 16.55
C LEU A 39 -10.18 16.25 17.27
N VAL A 40 -10.51 16.05 18.54
CA VAL A 40 -10.14 14.84 19.28
C VAL A 40 -10.80 13.61 18.66
N THR A 41 -12.09 13.70 18.31
CA THR A 41 -12.81 12.61 17.65
C THR A 41 -12.19 12.28 16.30
N LEU A 42 -11.85 13.29 15.49
CA LEU A 42 -11.15 13.10 14.22
C LEU A 42 -9.77 12.45 14.42
N ALA A 43 -9.00 12.87 15.42
CA ALA A 43 -7.70 12.28 15.72
C ALA A 43 -7.83 10.79 16.08
N VAL A 44 -8.78 10.44 16.93
CA VAL A 44 -9.08 9.03 17.27
C VAL A 44 -9.56 8.27 16.04
N LEU A 45 -10.45 8.86 15.24
CA LEU A 45 -10.99 8.26 14.03
C LEU A 45 -9.88 7.97 13.00
N LEU A 46 -8.93 8.90 12.81
CA LEU A 46 -7.78 8.70 11.93
C LEU A 46 -6.93 7.49 12.36
N VAL A 47 -6.74 7.31 13.66
CA VAL A 47 -5.98 6.17 14.21
C VAL A 47 -6.77 4.86 14.06
N VAL A 48 -8.06 4.87 14.40
CA VAL A 48 -8.91 3.68 14.36
C VAL A 48 -9.17 3.21 12.93
N ILE A 49 -9.44 4.13 11.99
CA ILE A 49 -9.63 3.80 10.57
C ILE A 49 -8.38 3.15 9.99
N GLN A 50 -7.19 3.70 10.28
CA GLN A 50 -5.93 3.08 9.86
C GLN A 50 -5.80 1.66 10.41
N HIS A 51 -6.12 1.44 11.68
CA HIS A 51 -6.00 0.10 12.28
C HIS A 51 -7.00 -0.91 11.70
N HIS A 52 -8.19 -0.45 11.28
CA HIS A 52 -9.31 -1.34 10.92
C HIS A 52 -9.47 -1.60 9.42
N MET A 53 -8.96 -0.73 8.53
CA MET A 53 -8.98 -0.91 7.06
C MET A 53 -7.64 -1.36 6.49
N THR A 54 -6.56 -1.22 7.26
CA THR A 54 -5.22 -1.62 6.82
C THR A 54 -4.92 -3.00 7.39
N THR A 55 -5.74 -4.01 7.10
CA THR A 55 -5.32 -5.42 7.20
C THR A 55 -4.11 -5.54 6.27
N PRO A 56 -2.88 -5.45 6.81
CA PRO A 56 -1.79 -4.79 6.10
C PRO A 56 -0.96 -5.74 5.25
N SER A 57 -1.37 -7.00 5.15
CA SER A 57 -0.54 -8.08 4.59
C SER A 57 -0.44 -8.03 3.08
N ASP A 58 -1.49 -7.63 2.35
CA ASP A 58 -1.54 -7.91 0.91
C ASP A 58 -1.04 -6.75 0.01
N LEU A 59 -1.04 -5.49 0.47
CA LEU A 59 -0.63 -4.36 -0.38
C LEU A 59 0.89 -4.13 -0.50
N PRO A 60 1.70 -4.17 0.57
CA PRO A 60 3.13 -3.89 0.44
C PRO A 60 3.88 -5.01 -0.30
N GLU A 61 3.43 -6.27 -0.18
CA GLU A 61 4.04 -7.40 -0.89
C GLU A 61 3.84 -7.30 -2.41
N LEU A 62 2.64 -6.86 -2.85
CA LEU A 62 2.33 -6.64 -4.26
C LEU A 62 3.12 -5.47 -4.86
N ALA A 63 3.29 -4.37 -4.11
CA ALA A 63 4.11 -3.25 -4.55
C ALA A 63 5.59 -3.62 -4.63
N ALA A 64 6.13 -4.33 -3.62
CA ALA A 64 7.51 -4.80 -3.63
C ALA A 64 7.77 -5.76 -4.81
N LYS A 65 6.87 -6.71 -5.10
CA LYS A 65 6.97 -7.59 -6.28
C LYS A 65 6.92 -6.83 -7.59
N ARG A 66 6.08 -5.78 -7.71
CA ARG A 66 5.99 -4.99 -8.94
C ARG A 66 7.26 -4.17 -9.20
N VAL A 67 7.84 -3.59 -8.15
CA VAL A 67 9.05 -2.77 -8.25
C VAL A 67 10.29 -3.65 -8.46
N VAL A 68 10.39 -4.80 -7.78
CA VAL A 68 11.45 -5.78 -8.05
C VAL A 68 11.31 -6.39 -9.44
N GLY A 69 10.09 -6.73 -9.86
CA GLY A 69 9.81 -7.24 -11.21
C GLY A 69 10.16 -6.23 -12.30
N SER A 70 9.85 -4.94 -12.11
CA SER A 70 10.21 -3.90 -13.09
C SER A 70 11.69 -3.56 -13.11
N VAL A 71 12.42 -3.74 -12.01
CA VAL A 71 13.87 -3.48 -11.94
C VAL A 71 14.69 -4.69 -12.45
N VAL A 72 14.15 -5.91 -12.36
CA VAL A 72 14.75 -7.13 -12.94
C VAL A 72 14.46 -7.26 -14.44
N SER A 73 13.41 -6.62 -14.98
CA SER A 73 12.94 -6.84 -16.36
C SER A 73 13.69 -6.13 -17.49
N GLU A 74 14.76 -5.38 -17.25
CA GLU A 74 15.65 -4.92 -18.34
C GLU A 74 17.10 -5.08 -17.89
N PRO A 75 17.81 -6.13 -18.36
CA PRO A 75 18.25 -6.21 -19.75
C PRO A 75 18.22 -7.62 -20.40
N GLU A 76 17.91 -7.64 -21.71
CA GLU A 76 18.10 -8.75 -22.68
C GLU A 76 17.31 -10.06 -22.49
N SER A 77 16.29 -10.26 -23.32
CA SER A 77 16.04 -11.51 -24.05
C SER A 77 15.22 -11.17 -25.31
N GLU A 78 15.92 -10.82 -26.38
CA GLU A 78 15.46 -11.09 -27.74
C GLU A 78 15.33 -12.60 -27.89
N ASP A 79 14.13 -13.12 -28.18
CA ASP A 79 13.90 -14.45 -28.77
C ASP A 79 12.47 -14.40 -29.36
N GLU A 80 12.31 -14.09 -30.65
CA GLU A 80 12.24 -15.06 -31.74
C GLU A 80 11.25 -16.23 -31.52
N ASP A 81 9.96 -15.94 -31.47
CA ASP A 81 8.94 -16.91 -31.89
C ASP A 81 8.47 -16.55 -33.30
N ARG A 82 9.34 -16.89 -34.26
CA ARG A 82 8.90 -17.29 -35.59
C ARG A 82 8.06 -18.54 -35.38
N ASP A 83 6.74 -18.44 -35.52
CA ASP A 83 5.86 -19.59 -35.73
C ASP A 83 6.21 -20.26 -37.07
N ILE A 84 7.34 -20.95 -37.10
CA ILE A 84 7.64 -22.04 -38.00
C ILE A 84 6.93 -23.24 -37.37
N VAL A 85 5.66 -23.42 -37.72
CA VAL A 85 5.00 -24.72 -37.54
C VAL A 85 5.47 -25.58 -38.71
N ASP A 86 6.64 -26.20 -38.52
CA ASP A 86 7.09 -27.36 -39.28
C ASP A 86 6.54 -28.61 -38.60
N VAL A 87 5.58 -29.29 -39.23
CA VAL A 87 5.47 -30.75 -39.48
C VAL A 87 4.15 -30.99 -40.21
N THR A 88 4.02 -31.77 -41.29
CA THR A 88 4.76 -32.98 -41.66
C THR A 88 4.55 -33.31 -43.16
N PRO A 89 5.42 -34.13 -43.77
CA PRO A 89 5.50 -34.40 -45.20
C PRO A 89 4.54 -35.51 -45.69
N GLU A 90 4.59 -35.75 -47.01
CA GLU A 90 3.92 -36.81 -47.82
C GLU A 90 2.52 -36.42 -48.36
N ASP A 91 2.19 -36.58 -49.64
CA ASP A 91 2.58 -37.62 -50.60
C ASP A 91 2.38 -37.10 -52.04
N GLU A 92 3.44 -37.15 -52.85
CA GLU A 92 3.31 -37.17 -54.31
C GLU A 92 2.64 -38.50 -54.70
N ARG A 93 1.49 -38.46 -55.38
CA ARG A 93 1.08 -39.31 -56.52
C ARG A 93 -0.44 -39.56 -56.53
N LYS A 94 -1.16 -38.83 -57.38
CA LYS A 94 -1.82 -39.39 -58.58
C LYS A 94 -2.38 -38.31 -59.49
#